data_AF-A0A5D3AX32-F1
#
_entry.id   AF-A0A5D3AX32-F1
#
_cell.length_a   1.000
_cell.length_b   1.000
_cell.length_c   1.000
_cell.angle_alpha   90.00
_cell.angle_beta   90.00
_cell.angle_gamma   90.00
#
_symmetry.space_group_name_H-M   'P 1'
#
loop_
_entity.id
_entity.type
_entity.pdbx_description
1 polymer ?
#
loop_
_entity_poly.entity_id
_entity_poly.type
_entity_poly.pdbx_seq_one_letter_code
_entity_poly.pdbx_strand_id
1 'polypeptide(L)'
;MPDTNNVDPSSAEGSTGTATRLPLNWNAVEDMLTNSHSGQMFSALNERFLDAFEKALASDPSRREEYQVWKDEEEQDGERGGSLTFFSEAMAWSLVSNGKTAEDLTDPQGEWLEEVFEVPVDLKNDLESCRTLMKSYIEQGKITVPSEFIIDYKTITDDQALLATRDKTQAAVEHALKSRRQWATVAAAAANHDGETAS
;
A
#
# COMPACT_ATOMS: atom_id res chain seq x y z
N MET A 1 -72.28 13.39 34.11
CA MET A 1 -71.16 14.10 33.46
C MET A 1 -69.96 14.03 34.39
N PRO A 2 -68.76 13.69 33.88
CA PRO A 2 -68.28 12.31 33.94
C PRO A 2 -66.97 12.10 34.72
N ASP A 3 -66.82 10.85 35.15
CA ASP A 3 -65.63 9.99 35.20
C ASP A 3 -64.35 10.46 35.88
N THR A 4 -64.16 9.92 37.10
CA THR A 4 -62.85 9.64 37.70
C THR A 4 -62.09 8.64 36.84
N ASN A 5 -61.18 9.15 36.01
CA ASN A 5 -60.17 8.33 35.33
C ASN A 5 -59.19 7.75 36.34
N ASN A 6 -59.50 6.54 36.78
CA ASN A 6 -58.52 5.58 37.28
C ASN A 6 -57.70 5.14 36.05
N VAL A 7 -56.51 5.68 35.88
CA VAL A 7 -55.58 5.20 34.84
C VAL A 7 -54.96 3.91 35.37
N ASP A 8 -55.46 2.80 34.83
CA ASP A 8 -54.90 1.46 34.93
C ASP A 8 -53.45 1.46 34.41
N PRO A 9 -52.44 0.99 35.17
CA PRO A 9 -51.08 0.88 34.67
C PRO A 9 -50.89 -0.28 33.66
N SER A 10 -51.95 -1.00 33.30
CA SER A 10 -51.90 -2.08 32.31
C SER A 10 -51.98 -1.58 30.86
N SER A 11 -50.99 -0.78 30.42
CA SER A 11 -50.69 -0.57 28.99
C SER A 11 -49.24 -0.11 28.81
N ALA A 12 -48.31 -0.86 29.38
CA ALA A 12 -47.01 -1.03 28.76
C ALA A 12 -47.07 -2.31 27.95
N GLU A 13 -47.68 -2.24 26.76
CA GLU A 13 -47.43 -3.25 25.73
C GLU A 13 -45.95 -3.17 25.38
N GLY A 14 -45.16 -3.95 26.11
CA GLY A 14 -43.87 -4.39 25.66
C GLY A 14 -44.07 -5.14 24.36
N SER A 15 -43.98 -4.42 23.25
CA SER A 15 -43.42 -5.01 22.04
C SER A 15 -41.97 -5.29 22.38
N THR A 16 -41.73 -6.45 23.00
CA THR A 16 -40.47 -7.15 22.88
C THR A 16 -40.28 -7.42 21.40
N GLY A 17 -39.82 -6.41 20.68
CA GLY A 17 -39.06 -6.65 19.47
C GLY A 17 -37.96 -7.57 19.91
N THR A 18 -38.13 -8.87 19.64
CA THR A 18 -37.03 -9.78 19.51
C THR A 18 -36.11 -9.10 18.52
N ALA A 19 -35.14 -8.34 19.03
CA ALA A 19 -33.94 -8.04 18.31
C ALA A 19 -33.41 -9.43 17.98
N THR A 20 -33.73 -9.88 16.76
CA THR A 20 -33.11 -11.05 16.18
C THR A 20 -31.65 -10.69 16.18
N ARG A 21 -30.93 -11.09 17.23
CA ARG A 21 -29.47 -11.11 17.23
C ARG A 21 -29.17 -12.03 16.06
N LEU A 22 -28.88 -11.44 14.92
CA LEU A 22 -28.26 -12.15 13.80
C LEU A 22 -27.10 -12.92 14.44
N PRO A 23 -27.01 -14.24 14.25
CA PRO A 23 -25.89 -14.98 14.79
C PRO A 23 -24.63 -14.30 14.25
N LEU A 24 -23.84 -13.70 15.15
CA LEU A 24 -22.55 -13.15 14.79
C LEU A 24 -21.77 -14.31 14.18
N ASN A 25 -21.51 -14.21 12.87
CA ASN A 25 -20.60 -15.12 12.22
C ASN A 25 -19.21 -14.79 12.77
N TRP A 26 -18.79 -15.52 13.80
CA TRP A 26 -17.51 -15.29 14.47
C TRP A 26 -16.34 -15.39 13.50
N ASN A 27 -16.44 -16.21 12.45
CA ASN A 27 -15.45 -16.26 11.38
C ASN A 27 -15.40 -14.91 10.63
N ALA A 28 -16.54 -14.31 10.29
CA ALA A 28 -16.56 -13.01 9.62
C ALA A 28 -16.05 -11.85 10.52
N VAL A 29 -16.26 -11.95 11.84
CA VAL A 29 -15.71 -10.97 12.81
C VAL A 29 -14.21 -11.17 13.01
N GLU A 30 -13.76 -12.41 13.08
CA GLU A 30 -12.35 -12.79 13.12
C GLU A 30 -11.65 -12.37 11.83
N ASP A 31 -12.23 -12.64 10.65
CA ASP A 31 -11.75 -12.17 9.35
C ASP A 31 -11.67 -10.64 9.31
N MET A 32 -12.69 -9.93 9.79
CA MET A 32 -12.67 -8.45 9.81
C MET A 32 -11.60 -7.88 10.76
N LEU A 33 -11.44 -8.46 11.95
CA LEU A 33 -10.44 -8.02 12.93
C LEU A 33 -9.01 -8.38 12.50
N THR A 34 -8.82 -9.58 11.95
CA THR A 34 -7.52 -10.02 11.42
C THR A 34 -7.15 -9.29 10.14
N ASN A 35 -8.10 -8.96 9.27
CA ASN A 35 -7.87 -8.09 8.11
C ASN A 35 -7.56 -6.64 8.55
N SER A 36 -8.23 -6.13 9.59
CA SER A 36 -7.91 -4.81 10.15
C SER A 36 -6.50 -4.77 10.76
N HIS A 37 -6.11 -5.82 11.50
CA HIS A 37 -4.77 -5.92 12.07
C HIS A 37 -3.69 -6.15 11.01
N SER A 38 -3.90 -7.07 10.07
CA SER A 38 -2.97 -7.34 8.97
C SER A 38 -2.80 -6.10 8.09
N GLY A 39 -3.89 -5.36 7.82
CA GLY A 39 -3.83 -4.07 7.14
C GLY A 39 -2.96 -3.06 7.87
N GLN A 40 -3.08 -2.95 9.19
CA GLN A 40 -2.20 -2.08 10.01
C GLN A 40 -0.73 -2.52 9.93
N MET A 41 -0.44 -3.81 10.02
CA MET A 41 0.93 -4.33 9.92
C MET A 41 1.52 -4.06 8.53
N PHE A 42 0.72 -4.24 7.48
CA PHE A 42 1.10 -3.91 6.12
C PHE A 42 1.43 -2.43 5.95
N SER A 43 0.58 -1.52 6.45
CA SER A 43 0.83 -0.08 6.43
C SER A 43 2.12 0.27 7.18
N ALA A 44 2.34 -0.27 8.37
CA ALA A 44 3.54 -0.01 9.16
C ALA A 44 4.83 -0.51 8.48
N LEU A 45 4.76 -1.64 7.77
CA LEU A 45 5.88 -2.13 6.96
C LEU A 45 6.14 -1.24 5.75
N ASN A 46 5.10 -0.76 5.07
CA ASN A 46 5.25 0.13 3.92
C ASN A 46 5.88 1.46 4.32
N GLU A 47 5.38 2.09 5.39
CA GLU A 47 5.96 3.32 5.92
C GLU A 47 7.44 3.12 6.24
N ARG A 48 7.79 2.04 6.94
CA ARG A 48 9.19 1.73 7.25
C ARG A 48 10.05 1.55 6.01
N PHE A 49 9.54 0.85 4.99
CA PHE A 49 10.27 0.63 3.75
C PHE A 49 10.56 1.96 3.05
N LEU A 50 9.55 2.82 2.88
CA LEU A 50 9.70 4.11 2.20
C LEU A 50 10.64 5.04 3.00
N ASP A 51 10.53 5.06 4.33
CA ASP A 51 11.45 5.78 5.21
C ASP A 51 12.91 5.33 5.02
N ALA A 52 13.13 4.03 4.96
CA ALA A 52 14.47 3.46 4.78
C ALA A 52 14.99 3.69 3.35
N PHE A 53 14.11 3.63 2.36
CA PHE A 53 14.41 3.93 0.96
C PHE A 53 14.85 5.39 0.80
N GLU A 54 14.08 6.35 1.33
CA GLU A 54 14.44 7.77 1.33
C GLU A 54 15.78 8.01 2.03
N LYS A 55 15.97 7.46 3.23
CA LYS A 55 17.24 7.60 3.97
C LYS A 55 18.42 7.05 3.17
N ALA A 56 18.23 5.92 2.50
CA ALA A 56 19.26 5.32 1.65
C ALA A 56 19.60 6.22 0.45
N LEU A 57 18.59 6.79 -0.24
CA LEU A 57 18.78 7.78 -1.30
C LEU A 57 19.54 9.02 -0.80
N ALA A 58 19.12 9.60 0.33
CA ALA A 58 19.73 10.78 0.93
C ALA A 58 21.19 10.54 1.34
N SER A 59 21.51 9.32 1.79
CA SER A 59 22.83 8.95 2.27
C SER A 59 23.86 8.64 1.17
N ASP A 60 23.41 8.38 -0.07
CA ASP A 60 24.27 8.04 -1.20
C ASP A 60 24.41 9.24 -2.16
N PRO A 61 25.56 9.95 -2.17
CA PRO A 61 25.76 11.10 -3.05
C PRO A 61 25.61 10.78 -4.54
N SER A 62 25.82 9.51 -4.93
CA SER A 62 25.66 9.07 -6.32
C SER A 62 24.20 8.91 -6.76
N ARG A 63 23.26 9.13 -5.83
CA ARG A 63 21.80 9.08 -6.05
C ARG A 63 21.11 10.42 -5.77
N ARG A 64 21.87 11.51 -5.70
CA ARG A 64 21.34 12.84 -5.41
C ARG A 64 20.20 13.27 -6.34
N GLU A 65 20.27 12.90 -7.62
CA GLU A 65 19.21 13.20 -8.59
C GLU A 65 17.92 12.41 -8.29
N GLU A 66 18.03 11.12 -7.95
CA GLU A 66 16.89 10.30 -7.52
C GLU A 66 16.28 10.83 -6.22
N TYR A 67 17.12 11.26 -5.27
CA TYR A 67 16.66 11.89 -4.03
C TYR A 67 15.96 13.24 -4.28
N GLN A 68 16.44 14.05 -5.24
CA GLN A 68 15.79 15.30 -5.60
C GLN A 68 14.41 15.04 -6.21
N VAL A 69 14.28 14.08 -7.13
CA VAL A 69 12.99 13.67 -7.71
C VAL A 69 12.02 13.18 -6.62
N TRP A 70 12.51 12.47 -5.61
CA TRP A 70 11.71 12.07 -4.44
C TRP A 70 11.21 13.27 -3.62
N LYS A 71 12.04 14.30 -3.41
CA LYS A 71 11.69 15.49 -2.61
C LYS A 71 10.86 16.52 -3.38
N ASP A 72 11.03 16.65 -4.69
CA ASP A 72 10.28 17.61 -5.51
C ASP A 72 8.76 17.32 -5.52
N GLU A 73 8.34 16.11 -5.14
CA GLU A 73 6.93 15.74 -4.89
C GLU A 73 6.28 16.51 -3.73
N GLU A 74 7.06 17.03 -2.77
CA GLU A 74 6.53 17.84 -1.68
C GLU A 74 6.29 19.31 -2.08
N GLU A 75 6.91 19.81 -3.16
CA GLU A 75 7.02 21.26 -3.42
C GLU A 75 6.39 21.78 -4.72
N GLN A 76 6.07 20.97 -5.75
CA GLN A 76 5.52 21.51 -7.02
C GLN A 76 4.37 20.70 -7.66
N ASP A 77 3.20 21.35 -7.77
CA ASP A 77 1.98 20.88 -8.44
C ASP A 77 2.04 20.77 -9.98
N GLY A 78 3.22 20.85 -10.62
CA GLY A 78 3.34 21.17 -12.05
C GLY A 78 3.85 20.08 -13.01
N GLU A 79 4.79 19.22 -12.61
CA GLU A 79 5.45 18.24 -13.50
C GLU A 79 5.42 16.82 -12.92
N ARG A 80 4.20 16.30 -12.64
CA ARG A 80 3.98 15.01 -11.95
C ARG A 80 4.40 13.75 -12.73
N GLY A 81 4.66 13.82 -14.03
CA GLY A 81 4.86 12.61 -14.87
C GLY A 81 6.12 11.80 -14.55
N GLY A 82 7.25 12.47 -14.30
CA GLY A 82 8.51 11.82 -13.90
C GLY A 82 8.51 11.34 -12.45
N SER A 83 7.87 12.09 -11.55
CA SER A 83 7.84 11.78 -10.13
C SER A 83 6.86 10.65 -9.80
N LEU A 84 5.66 10.65 -10.39
CA LEU A 84 4.68 9.57 -10.20
C LEU A 84 5.23 8.22 -10.65
N THR A 85 6.06 8.20 -11.70
CA THR A 85 6.75 7.01 -12.18
C THR A 85 7.75 6.47 -11.14
N PHE A 86 8.56 7.36 -10.56
CA PHE A 86 9.52 7.01 -9.51
C PHE A 86 8.83 6.55 -8.23
N PHE A 87 7.80 7.28 -7.80
CA PHE A 87 6.98 6.94 -6.65
C PHE A 87 6.28 5.58 -6.82
N SER A 88 5.68 5.34 -8.00
CA SER A 88 5.06 4.04 -8.31
C SER A 88 6.08 2.90 -8.22
N GLU A 89 7.31 3.11 -8.69
CA GLU A 89 8.35 2.09 -8.57
C GLU A 89 8.72 1.80 -7.11
N ALA A 90 8.96 2.83 -6.30
CA ALA A 90 9.27 2.68 -4.88
C ALA A 90 8.12 1.99 -4.11
N MET A 91 6.88 2.36 -4.42
CA MET A 91 5.69 1.73 -3.86
C MET A 91 5.58 0.25 -4.26
N ALA A 92 5.81 -0.09 -5.53
CA ALA A 92 5.78 -1.48 -5.95
C ALA A 92 6.88 -2.32 -5.27
N TRP A 93 8.10 -1.79 -5.10
CA TRP A 93 9.13 -2.47 -4.31
C TRP A 93 8.69 -2.70 -2.87
N SER A 94 8.05 -1.71 -2.23
CA SER A 94 7.52 -1.80 -0.88
C SER A 94 6.44 -2.88 -0.76
N LEU A 95 5.43 -2.83 -1.63
CA LEU A 95 4.31 -3.78 -1.68
C LEU A 95 4.79 -5.23 -1.83
N VAL A 96 5.67 -5.48 -2.80
CA VAL A 96 6.16 -6.84 -3.08
C VAL A 96 7.06 -7.34 -1.95
N SER A 97 7.91 -6.48 -1.39
CA SER A 97 8.74 -6.82 -0.23
C SER A 97 7.89 -7.12 1.01
N ASN A 98 6.68 -6.59 1.07
CA ASN A 98 5.72 -6.80 2.16
C ASN A 98 4.62 -7.79 1.79
N GLY A 99 4.87 -8.69 0.83
CA GLY A 99 4.04 -9.88 0.60
C GLY A 99 2.82 -9.68 -0.28
N LYS A 100 2.65 -8.50 -0.90
CA LYS A 100 1.64 -8.28 -1.95
C LYS A 100 2.20 -8.72 -3.32
N THR A 101 1.31 -9.08 -4.22
CA THR A 101 1.59 -9.53 -5.59
C THR A 101 0.93 -8.59 -6.60
N ALA A 102 1.16 -8.82 -7.89
CA ALA A 102 0.44 -8.11 -8.94
C ALA A 102 -1.08 -8.35 -8.90
N GLU A 103 -1.53 -9.52 -8.41
CA GLU A 103 -2.95 -9.84 -8.29
C GLU A 103 -3.63 -9.00 -7.20
N ASP A 104 -2.91 -8.71 -6.10
CA ASP A 104 -3.39 -7.83 -5.03
C ASP A 104 -3.57 -6.36 -5.49
N LEU A 105 -3.03 -5.99 -6.66
CA LEU A 105 -3.21 -4.68 -7.30
C LEU A 105 -4.43 -4.63 -8.24
N THR A 106 -5.05 -5.76 -8.55
CA THR A 106 -6.17 -5.81 -9.52
C THR A 106 -7.55 -5.84 -8.90
N ASP A 107 -7.69 -6.43 -7.71
CA ASP A 107 -8.98 -6.55 -7.05
C ASP A 107 -9.03 -5.69 -5.80
N PRO A 108 -9.73 -4.56 -5.85
CA PRO A 108 -10.07 -3.81 -4.67
C PRO A 108 -11.05 -4.62 -3.81
N GLN A 109 -10.56 -5.28 -2.77
CA GLN A 109 -11.45 -5.82 -1.74
C GLN A 109 -11.88 -4.72 -0.74
N GLY A 110 -12.12 -3.49 -1.23
CA GLY A 110 -12.43 -2.34 -0.38
C GLY A 110 -11.28 -1.83 0.49
N GLU A 111 -10.04 -2.19 0.15
CA GLU A 111 -8.82 -1.81 0.91
C GLU A 111 -8.18 -0.49 0.44
N TRP A 112 -8.68 0.13 -0.63
CA TRP A 112 -8.09 1.34 -1.21
C TRP A 112 -8.83 2.62 -0.81
N LEU A 113 -8.07 3.67 -0.48
CA LEU A 113 -8.60 4.93 0.05
C LEU A 113 -9.65 5.57 -0.88
N GLU A 114 -9.46 5.46 -2.19
CA GLU A 114 -10.35 6.02 -3.23
C GLU A 114 -11.69 5.30 -3.39
N GLU A 115 -11.87 4.15 -2.75
CA GLU A 115 -13.13 3.41 -2.74
C GLU A 115 -13.92 3.59 -1.46
N VAL A 116 -13.22 3.93 -0.38
CA VAL A 116 -13.80 4.14 0.95
C VAL A 116 -14.12 5.62 1.20
N PHE A 117 -13.39 6.53 0.53
CA PHE A 117 -13.53 7.98 0.71
C PHE A 117 -13.82 8.70 -0.62
N GLU A 118 -14.59 9.79 -0.54
CA GLU A 118 -14.71 10.74 -1.64
C GLU A 118 -13.39 11.49 -1.82
N VAL A 119 -12.64 11.14 -2.86
CA VAL A 119 -11.41 11.82 -3.27
C VAL A 119 -11.65 12.65 -4.53
N PRO A 120 -10.96 13.80 -4.69
CA PRO A 120 -10.96 14.57 -5.93
C PRO A 120 -10.64 13.69 -7.15
N VAL A 121 -11.32 13.94 -8.27
CA VAL A 121 -11.19 13.13 -9.51
C VAL A 121 -9.74 13.04 -9.98
N ASP A 122 -9.00 14.15 -9.92
CA ASP A 122 -7.59 14.17 -10.36
C ASP A 122 -6.71 13.29 -9.47
N LEU A 123 -6.91 13.33 -8.16
CA LEU A 123 -6.21 12.45 -7.21
C LEU A 123 -6.56 10.98 -7.44
N LYS A 124 -7.83 10.68 -7.73
CA LYS A 124 -8.25 9.32 -8.07
C LYS A 124 -7.56 8.81 -9.33
N ASN A 125 -7.50 9.63 -10.39
CA ASN A 125 -6.82 9.28 -11.64
C ASN A 125 -5.31 9.05 -11.43
N ASP A 126 -4.67 9.84 -10.58
CA ASP A 126 -3.24 9.67 -10.23
C ASP A 126 -3.00 8.35 -9.47
N LEU A 127 -3.87 8.01 -8.51
CA LEU A 127 -3.80 6.73 -7.78
C LEU A 127 -4.02 5.52 -8.69
N GLU A 128 -5.01 5.58 -9.60
CA GLU A 128 -5.25 4.55 -10.59
C GLU A 128 -4.06 4.38 -11.55
N SER A 129 -3.44 5.51 -11.96
CA SER A 129 -2.24 5.52 -12.81
C SER A 129 -1.04 4.91 -12.10
N CYS A 130 -0.83 5.27 -10.83
CA CYS A 130 0.21 4.69 -9.98
C CYS A 130 0.04 3.16 -9.87
N ARG A 131 -1.17 2.70 -9.59
CA ARG A 131 -1.50 1.27 -9.50
C ARG A 131 -1.22 0.52 -10.80
N THR A 132 -1.61 1.12 -11.91
CA THR A 132 -1.36 0.57 -13.26
C THR A 132 0.14 0.42 -13.52
N LEU A 133 0.93 1.43 -13.18
CA LEU A 133 2.40 1.40 -13.32
C LEU A 133 3.03 0.35 -12.41
N MET A 134 2.65 0.32 -11.13
CA MET A 134 3.11 -0.68 -10.17
C MET A 134 2.93 -2.10 -10.69
N LYS A 135 1.71 -2.41 -11.12
CA LYS A 135 1.37 -3.73 -11.68
C LYS A 135 2.23 -4.04 -12.90
N SER A 136 2.36 -3.08 -13.82
CA SER A 136 3.16 -3.21 -15.03
C SER A 136 4.62 -3.55 -14.73
N TYR A 137 5.22 -2.93 -13.72
CA TYR A 137 6.60 -3.21 -13.31
C TYR A 137 6.79 -4.61 -12.76
N ILE A 138 5.81 -5.09 -11.96
CA ILE A 138 5.85 -6.44 -11.39
C ILE A 138 5.67 -7.48 -12.50
N GLU A 139 4.67 -7.33 -13.37
CA GLU A 139 4.39 -8.29 -14.45
C GLU A 139 5.51 -8.37 -15.50
N GLN A 140 6.21 -7.27 -15.75
CA GLN A 140 7.38 -7.24 -16.65
C GLN A 140 8.65 -7.79 -16.00
N GLY A 141 8.61 -8.16 -14.71
CA GLY A 141 9.78 -8.62 -13.95
C GLY A 141 10.80 -7.53 -13.64
N LYS A 142 10.48 -6.25 -13.91
CA LYS A 142 11.33 -5.10 -13.55
C LYS A 142 11.46 -4.99 -12.03
N ILE A 143 10.39 -5.33 -11.32
CA ILE A 143 10.38 -5.47 -9.86
C ILE A 143 10.26 -6.94 -9.53
N THR A 144 11.37 -7.50 -9.05
CA THR A 144 11.46 -8.88 -8.57
C THR A 144 12.20 -8.89 -7.24
N VAL A 145 11.50 -9.30 -6.18
CA VAL A 145 12.06 -9.41 -4.83
C VAL A 145 12.37 -10.89 -4.54
N PRO A 146 13.63 -11.23 -4.21
CA PRO A 146 13.98 -12.56 -3.73
C PRO A 146 13.14 -12.94 -2.50
N SER A 147 12.71 -14.20 -2.43
CA SER A 147 11.80 -14.69 -1.37
C SER A 147 12.32 -14.45 0.06
N GLU A 148 13.64 -14.45 0.25
CA GLU A 148 14.29 -14.16 1.52
C GLU A 148 14.09 -12.73 2.02
N PHE A 149 13.79 -11.79 1.13
CA PHE A 149 13.50 -10.38 1.45
C PHE A 149 12.01 -10.10 1.58
N ILE A 150 11.14 -11.07 1.26
CA ILE A 150 9.70 -10.93 1.42
C ILE A 150 9.32 -11.13 2.90
N ILE A 151 8.52 -10.20 3.40
CA ILE A 151 7.86 -10.21 4.69
C ILE A 151 6.39 -10.54 4.45
N ASP A 152 5.92 -11.69 4.92
CA ASP A 152 4.49 -11.97 4.95
C ASP A 152 3.85 -11.20 6.10
N TYR A 153 3.26 -10.04 5.78
CA TYR A 153 2.63 -9.16 6.76
C TYR A 153 1.52 -9.84 7.57
N LYS A 154 0.86 -10.88 7.01
CA LYS A 154 -0.21 -11.61 7.70
C LYS A 154 0.31 -12.46 8.86
N THR A 155 1.62 -12.71 8.90
CA THR A 155 2.27 -13.47 9.99
C THR A 155 2.67 -12.60 11.18
N ILE A 156 2.55 -11.27 11.06
CA ILE A 156 2.92 -10.34 12.11
C ILE A 156 1.74 -10.17 13.05
N THR A 157 1.91 -10.59 14.30
CA THR A 157 0.86 -10.60 15.32
C THR A 157 0.99 -9.48 16.35
N ASP A 158 2.15 -8.83 16.41
CA ASP A 158 2.48 -7.83 17.43
C ASP A 158 3.69 -6.97 17.03
N ASP A 159 3.93 -5.93 17.83
CA ASP A 159 5.03 -4.99 17.63
C ASP A 159 6.42 -5.63 17.69
N GLN A 160 6.60 -6.71 18.45
CA GLN A 160 7.89 -7.38 18.54
C GLN A 160 8.19 -8.15 17.25
N ALA A 161 7.19 -8.87 16.71
CA ALA A 161 7.25 -9.49 15.40
C ALA A 161 7.49 -8.44 14.31
N LEU A 162 6.81 -7.28 14.39
CA LEU A 162 7.04 -6.16 13.49
C LEU A 162 8.46 -5.58 13.61
N LEU A 163 9.03 -5.48 14.81
CA LEU A 163 10.41 -5.01 15.00
C LEU A 163 11.44 -6.01 14.48
N ALA A 164 11.15 -7.31 14.55
CA ALA A 164 12.03 -8.36 14.05
C ALA A 164 12.20 -8.32 12.51
N THR A 165 11.31 -7.63 11.78
CA THR A 165 11.43 -7.51 10.32
C THR A 165 12.38 -6.41 9.86
N ARG A 166 12.95 -5.58 10.76
CA ARG A 166 13.76 -4.40 10.40
C ARG A 166 14.94 -4.72 9.47
N ASP A 167 15.73 -5.73 9.80
CA ASP A 167 16.90 -6.11 9.00
C ASP A 167 16.49 -6.62 7.61
N LYS A 168 15.35 -7.31 7.54
CA LYS A 168 14.79 -7.78 6.27
C LYS A 168 14.27 -6.62 5.43
N THR A 169 13.59 -5.64 6.04
CA THR A 169 13.19 -4.39 5.35
C THR A 169 14.41 -3.67 4.79
N GLN A 170 15.48 -3.55 5.57
CA GLN A 170 16.72 -2.90 5.13
C GLN A 170 17.35 -3.65 3.94
N ALA A 171 17.43 -4.99 4.01
CA ALA A 171 17.94 -5.81 2.91
C ALA A 171 17.08 -5.68 1.63
N ALA A 172 15.75 -5.60 1.79
CA ALA A 172 14.83 -5.37 0.67
C ALA A 172 15.06 -4.01 0.00
N VAL A 173 15.28 -2.95 0.78
CA VAL A 173 15.62 -1.61 0.26
C VAL A 173 16.95 -1.62 -0.50
N GLU A 174 17.99 -2.24 0.07
CA GLU A 174 19.29 -2.37 -0.58
C GLU A 174 19.19 -3.13 -1.91
N HIS A 175 18.39 -4.20 -1.93
CA HIS A 175 18.09 -4.95 -3.14
C HIS A 175 17.37 -4.09 -4.18
N ALA A 176 16.30 -3.40 -3.79
CA ALA A 176 15.53 -2.52 -4.68
C ALA A 176 16.43 -1.46 -5.35
N LEU A 177 17.22 -0.75 -4.56
CA LEU A 177 18.13 0.28 -5.06
C LEU A 177 19.22 -0.30 -5.98
N LYS A 178 19.76 -1.47 -5.66
CA LYS A 178 20.75 -2.16 -6.49
C LYS A 178 20.15 -2.61 -7.82
N SER A 179 19.00 -3.26 -7.80
CA SER A 179 18.28 -3.74 -8.98
C SER A 179 17.90 -2.61 -9.92
N ARG A 180 17.40 -1.49 -9.37
CA ARG A 180 17.10 -0.28 -10.14
C ARG A 180 18.33 0.23 -10.91
N ARG A 181 19.47 0.36 -10.23
CA ARG A 181 20.73 0.80 -10.86
C ARG A 181 21.17 -0.14 -11.98
N GLN A 182 21.03 -1.44 -11.79
CA GLN A 182 21.35 -2.44 -12.82
C GLN A 182 20.47 -2.26 -14.06
N TRP A 183 19.15 -2.12 -13.88
CA TRP A 183 18.23 -1.91 -14.99
C TRP A 183 18.51 -0.61 -15.75
N ALA A 184 18.73 0.51 -15.03
CA ALA A 184 19.08 1.79 -15.65
C ALA A 184 20.37 1.70 -16.50
N THR A 185 21.36 0.94 -16.01
CA THR A 185 22.62 0.71 -16.76
C THR A 185 22.39 -0.10 -18.03
N VAL A 186 21.57 -1.16 -17.97
CA VAL A 186 21.24 -1.98 -19.15
C VAL A 186 20.46 -1.16 -20.18
N ALA A 187 19.52 -0.33 -19.75
CA ALA A 187 18.75 0.54 -20.64
C ALA A 187 19.65 1.56 -21.36
N ALA A 188 20.59 2.18 -20.63
CA ALA A 188 21.56 3.12 -21.21
C ALA A 188 22.51 2.43 -22.22
N ALA A 189 22.93 1.20 -21.93
CA ALA A 189 23.78 0.42 -22.84
C ALA A 189 23.05 0.02 -24.13
N ALA A 190 21.77 -0.36 -24.04
CA ALA A 190 20.94 -0.69 -25.21
C ALA A 190 20.72 0.53 -26.12
N ALA A 191 20.43 1.70 -25.52
CA ALA A 191 20.24 2.95 -26.28
C ALA A 191 21.49 3.38 -27.06
N ASN A 192 22.69 3.12 -26.53
CA ASN A 192 23.94 3.43 -27.21
C ASN A 192 24.26 2.43 -28.34
N HIS A 193 23.83 1.18 -28.23
CA HIS A 193 24.06 0.17 -29.29
C HIS A 193 23.15 0.37 -30.51
N ASP A 194 21.92 0.84 -30.32
CA ASP A 194 21.01 1.15 -31.43
C ASP A 194 21.41 2.43 -32.20
N GLY A 195 22.31 3.26 -31.63
CA GLY A 195 22.89 4.44 -32.28
C GLY A 195 24.09 4.15 -33.19
N GLU A 196 24.72 2.97 -33.06
CA GLU A 196 26.00 2.66 -33.74
C GLU A 196 25.81 1.92 -35.08
N THR A 197 24.58 1.52 -35.43
CA THR A 197 24.25 0.89 -36.73
C THR A 197 23.81 1.88 -37.81
N ALA A 198 23.96 3.19 -37.58
CA ALA A 198 23.51 4.24 -38.50
C ALA A 198 24.66 5.16 -39.00
N SER A 199 25.87 4.65 -39.20
CA SER A 199 26.99 5.37 -39.83
C SER A 199 27.55 4.65 -41.05
#